data_AF-A0A3N5VVG9-F1
#
_entry.id   AF-A0A3N5VVG9-F1
#
_cell.length_a   1.000
_cell.length_b   1.000
_cell.length_c   1.000
_cell.angle_alpha   90.00
_cell.angle_beta   90.00
_cell.angle_gamma   90.00
#
_symmetry.space_group_name_H-M   'P 1'
#
loop_
_entity.id
_entity.type
_entity.pdbx_description
1 polymer ?
#
loop_
_entity_poly.entity_id
_entity_poly.type
_entity_poly.pdbx_seq_one_letter_code
_entity_poly.pdbx_strand_id
1 'polypeptide(L)' 'MIGKGLPCGYLKPGEVEALLHEGLAQIPFDGKRVLVVIPDRTRTMPMPLFFRAIAKSLLPRTQA' A
#
# COMPACT_ATOMS: atom_id res chain seq x y z
N MET A 1 -9.55 8.97 -7.49
CA MET A 1 -8.24 9.66 -7.39
C MET A 1 -7.85 9.66 -5.92
N ILE A 2 -6.70 9.09 -5.56
CA ILE A 2 -6.32 8.80 -4.15
C ILE A 2 -4.98 9.45 -3.84
N GLY A 3 -4.90 10.75 -4.08
CA GLY A 3 -3.71 11.54 -3.85
C GLY A 3 -4.08 12.69 -2.94
N LYS A 4 -3.39 12.80 -1.80
CA LYS A 4 -3.61 13.92 -0.86
C LYS A 4 -3.20 15.27 -1.45
N GLY A 5 -2.32 15.29 -2.46
CA GLY A 5 -1.84 16.51 -3.10
C GLY A 5 -1.12 17.43 -2.10
N LEU A 6 -0.05 16.93 -1.47
CA LEU A 6 0.75 17.69 -0.51
C LEU A 6 1.98 18.30 -1.21
N PRO A 7 1.92 19.58 -1.66
CA PRO A 7 3.02 20.20 -2.41
C PRO A 7 4.24 20.52 -1.54
N CYS A 8 4.03 20.71 -0.23
CA CYS A 8 5.08 21.04 0.73
C CYS A 8 4.98 20.13 1.96
N GLY A 9 6.09 19.51 2.35
CA GLY A 9 6.20 18.66 3.55
C GLY A 9 6.19 17.16 3.26
N TYR A 10 6.02 16.36 4.33
CA TYR A 10 6.01 14.89 4.28
C TYR A 10 4.72 14.34 4.85
N LEU A 11 4.30 13.19 4.31
CA LEU A 11 3.23 12.40 4.89
C LEU A 11 3.71 11.70 6.16
N LYS A 12 2.89 11.72 7.20
CA LYS A 12 3.10 10.89 8.39
C LYS A 12 2.83 9.41 8.03
N PRO A 13 3.45 8.45 8.74
CA PRO A 13 3.25 7.03 8.46
C PRO A 13 1.76 6.60 8.41
N GLY A 14 0.94 7.08 9.34
CA GLY A 14 -0.50 6.78 9.35
C GLY A 14 -1.26 7.34 8.14
N GLU A 15 -0.80 8.44 7.55
CA GLU A 15 -1.40 9.01 6.34
C GLU A 15 -1.05 8.16 5.11
N VAL A 16 0.18 7.63 5.06
CA VAL A 16 0.60 6.68 4.02
C VAL A 16 -0.23 5.39 4.12
N GLU A 17 -0.43 4.85 5.33
CA GLU A 17 -1.25 3.67 5.56
C GLU A 17 -2.70 3.87 5.13
N ALA A 18 -3.30 5.02 5.46
CA ALA A 18 -4.66 5.35 5.06
C ALA A 18 -4.83 5.44 3.53
N LEU A 19 -3.89 6.10 2.85
CA LEU A 19 -3.91 6.20 1.38
C LEU A 19 -3.73 4.83 0.70
N LEU A 20 -2.85 3.98 1.25
CA LEU A 20 -2.68 2.61 0.75
C LEU A 20 -3.95 1.78 0.94
N HIS A 21 -4.57 1.86 2.11
CA HIS A 21 -5.82 1.16 2.39
C HIS A 21 -6.94 1.60 1.44
N GLU A 22 -7.13 2.91 1.25
CA GLU A 22 -8.12 3.45 0.32
C GLU A 22 -7.86 3.01 -1.13
N GLY A 23 -6.59 2.97 -1.55
CA GLY A 23 -6.17 2.46 -2.85
C GLY A 23 -6.48 1.00 -3.08
N LEU A 24 -6.10 0.15 -2.14
CA LEU A 24 -6.29 -1.28 -2.27
C LEU A 24 -7.77 -1.67 -2.11
N ALA A 25 -8.57 -0.89 -1.39
CA ALA A 25 -10.01 -1.13 -1.23
C ALA A 25 -10.79 -1.01 -2.55
N GLN A 26 -10.28 -0.28 -3.54
CA GLN A 26 -10.96 -0.10 -4.83
C GLN A 26 -10.83 -1.30 -5.77
N ILE A 27 -10.01 -2.29 -5.42
CA ILE A 27 -9.76 -3.48 -6.24
C ILE A 27 -10.40 -4.71 -5.55
N PRO A 28 -11.18 -5.54 -6.28
CA PRO A 28 -11.85 -6.71 -5.72
C PRO A 28 -10.89 -7.89 -5.57
N PHE A 29 -10.01 -7.83 -4.57
CA PHE A 29 -9.01 -8.86 -4.27
C PHE A 29 -9.59 -10.13 -3.61
N ASP A 30 -10.82 -10.07 -3.14
CA ASP A 30 -11.40 -11.12 -2.29
C ASP A 30 -11.42 -12.48 -3.03
N GLY A 31 -10.78 -13.48 -2.43
CA GLY A 31 -10.65 -14.83 -3.00
C GLY A 31 -9.70 -14.94 -4.21
N LYS A 32 -8.92 -13.90 -4.52
CA LYS A 32 -7.93 -13.92 -5.60
C LYS A 32 -6.55 -14.27 -5.08
N ARG A 33 -5.75 -14.95 -5.91
CA ARG A 33 -4.29 -15.07 -5.71
C ARG A 33 -3.63 -13.79 -6.22
N VAL A 34 -2.85 -13.15 -5.36
CA VAL A 34 -2.26 -11.83 -5.64
C VAL A 34 -0.75 -11.91 -5.47
N LEU A 35 -0.02 -11.49 -6.50
CA LEU A 35 1.43 -11.30 -6.44
C LEU A 35 1.74 -9.81 -6.26
N VAL A 36 2.39 -9.46 -5.16
CA VAL A 36 2.88 -8.10 -4.93
C VAL A 36 4.30 -7.99 -5.45
N VAL A 37 4.51 -7.16 -6.48
CA VAL A 37 5.85 -6.86 -7.00
C VAL A 37 6.39 -5.63 -6.28
N ILE A 38 7.48 -5.82 -5.56
CA ILE A 38 8.14 -4.76 -4.79
C ILE A 38 9.43 -4.36 -5.51
N PRO A 39 9.67 -3.05 -5.75
CA PRO A 39 10.91 -2.61 -6.35
C PRO A 39 12.11 -2.89 -5.43
N ASP A 40 13.24 -3.24 -6.03
CA ASP A 40 14.50 -3.44 -5.31
C ASP A 40 15.09 -2.09 -4.83
N ARG A 41 16.28 -2.13 -4.22
CA ARG A 41 17.05 -1.01 -3.66
C ARG A 41 17.30 0.16 -4.60
N THR A 42 17.02 0.02 -5.90
CA THR A 42 17.11 1.09 -6.89
C THR A 42 16.00 2.14 -6.78
N ARG A 43 14.95 1.90 -5.96
CA ARG A 43 13.91 2.89 -5.65
C ARG A 43 13.94 3.25 -4.16
N THR A 44 14.15 4.53 -3.86
CA THR A 44 14.07 5.05 -2.50
C THR A 44 12.60 5.18 -2.10
N MET A 45 12.17 4.33 -1.16
CA MET A 45 10.86 4.41 -0.52
C MET A 45 10.97 3.86 0.92
N PRO A 46 10.05 4.20 1.84
CA PRO A 46 10.04 3.63 3.18
C PRO A 46 9.55 2.17 3.12
N MET A 47 10.44 1.28 2.70
CA MET A 47 10.09 -0.09 2.31
C MET A 47 9.40 -0.88 3.44
N PRO A 48 9.90 -0.85 4.69
CA PRO A 48 9.24 -1.56 5.79
C PRO A 48 7.81 -1.10 6.04
N LEU A 49 7.51 0.20 5.83
CA LEU A 49 6.17 0.77 6.01
C LEU A 49 5.20 0.23 4.96
N PHE A 50 5.58 0.31 3.68
CA PHE A 50 4.75 -0.15 2.58
C PHE A 50 4.50 -1.66 2.64
N PHE A 51 5.54 -2.45 2.89
CA PHE A 51 5.40 -3.91 3.00
C PHE A 51 4.37 -4.26 4.08
N ARG A 52 4.50 -3.67 5.28
CA ARG A 52 3.56 -3.91 6.39
C ARG A 52 2.14 -3.47 6.06
N ALA A 53 1.97 -2.29 5.48
CA ALA A 53 0.67 -1.76 5.12
C ALA A 53 -0.05 -2.61 4.06
N ILE A 54 0.67 -3.01 3.01
CA ILE A 54 0.14 -3.86 1.94
C ILE A 54 -0.21 -5.25 2.50
N ALA A 55 0.69 -5.88 3.25
CA ALA A 55 0.45 -7.19 3.84
C ALA A 55 -0.76 -7.16 4.78
N LYS A 56 -0.86 -6.16 5.66
CA LYS A 56 -2.00 -5.99 6.58
C LYS A 56 -3.33 -5.81 5.84
N SER A 57 -3.32 -5.15 4.68
CA SER A 57 -4.53 -4.91 3.89
C SER A 57 -4.94 -6.11 3.04
N LEU A 58 -3.99 -6.84 2.45
CA LEU A 58 -4.27 -7.89 1.47
C LEU A 58 -4.35 -9.29 2.09
N LEU A 59 -3.48 -9.65 3.04
CA LEU A 59 -3.44 -11.01 3.59
C LEU A 59 -4.81 -11.53 4.10
N PRO A 60 -5.65 -10.73 4.78
CA PRO A 60 -6.95 -11.19 5.24
C PRO A 60 -7.99 -11.41 4.13
N ARG A 61 -7.73 -10.92 2.91
CA ARG A 61 -8.68 -10.84 1.80
C ARG A 61 -8.32 -11.75 0.63
N THR A 62 -7.04 -12.05 0.46
CA THR A 62 -6.53 -12.83 -0.66
C THR A 62 -6.49 -14.33 -0.37
N GLN A 63 -6.55 -15.14 -1.42
CA GLN A 63 -6.30 -16.57 -1.32
C GLN A 63 -4.79 -16.83 -1.15
N ALA A 64 -4.45 -17.84 -0.36
CA ALA A 64 -3.10 -18.38 -0.26
C ALA A 64 -2.66 -19.11 -1.54
#